data_AF-A0A2S1B5S9-F1
#
_entry.id   AF-A0A2S1B5S9-F1
#
_cell.length_a   1.000
_cell.length_b   1.000
_cell.length_c   1.000
_cell.angle_alpha   90.00
_cell.angle_beta   90.00
_cell.angle_gamma   90.00
#
_symmetry.space_group_name_H-M   'P 1'
#
loop_
_entity.id
_entity.type
_entity.pdbx_description
1 polymer ?
#
loop_
_entity_poly.entity_id
_entity_poly.type
_entity_poly.pdbx_seq_one_letter_code
_entity_poly.pdbx_strand_id
1 'polypeptide(L)'
;RTLVVDGRGSCYIDQPFSNAFPVFFEPVEDIAGVPVICDDRVNQLSFPGPFFPRWWNRPSIDCINRPDEQIFRERDELTELFQAREDSEANTIVCDACLMWRCGEEAERLIFRNIKLRSEIQARIDALYEEHFSGHSIIGVHV
;
A
#
# COMPACT_ATOMS: atom_id res chain seq x y z
N ARG A 1 9.05 -7.62 -9.21
CA ARG A 1 9.84 -6.93 -8.16
C ARG A 1 9.30 -7.36 -6.80
N THR A 2 10.10 -7.31 -5.73
CA THR A 2 9.58 -7.46 -4.36
C THR A 2 8.67 -6.27 -4.03
N LEU A 3 7.50 -6.52 -3.47
CA LEU A 3 6.56 -5.51 -3.02
C LEU A 3 6.92 -5.07 -1.59
N VAL A 4 6.92 -3.77 -1.34
CA VAL A 4 7.09 -3.20 0.00
C VAL A 4 5.82 -2.46 0.36
N VAL A 5 5.20 -2.83 1.48
CA VAL A 5 4.04 -2.13 2.04
C VAL A 5 4.54 -1.25 3.17
N ASP A 6 4.72 0.03 2.86
CA ASP A 6 5.16 1.05 3.81
C ASP A 6 3.98 1.90 4.26
N GLY A 7 3.39 1.55 5.40
CA GLY A 7 2.29 2.28 6.04
C GLY A 7 2.74 3.27 7.11
N ARG A 8 4.02 3.70 7.11
CA ARG A 8 4.52 4.73 8.04
C ARG A 8 3.80 6.06 7.80
N GLY A 9 3.62 6.84 8.86
CA GLY A 9 2.87 8.10 8.80
C GLY A 9 1.37 7.95 8.57
N SER A 10 0.82 6.73 8.71
CA SER A 10 -0.62 6.49 8.65
C SER A 10 -1.38 7.40 9.62
N CYS A 11 -2.53 7.92 9.19
CA CYS A 11 -3.37 8.78 10.00
C CYS A 11 -3.99 8.09 11.24
N TYR A 12 -3.85 6.78 11.37
CA TYR A 12 -4.34 5.99 12.51
C TYR A 12 -3.28 5.69 13.57
N ILE A 13 -2.00 6.03 13.33
CA ILE A 13 -0.88 5.70 14.21
C ILE A 13 -0.11 6.97 14.60
N ASP A 14 0.03 7.22 15.90
CA ASP A 14 0.71 8.42 16.41
C ASP A 14 2.23 8.41 16.17
N GLN A 15 2.85 7.22 16.14
CA GLN A 15 4.29 7.08 15.93
C GLN A 15 4.63 7.15 14.42
N PRO A 16 5.27 8.21 13.93
CA PRO A 16 5.38 8.49 12.49
C PRO A 16 6.24 7.46 11.73
N PHE A 17 7.14 6.76 12.40
CA PHE A 17 8.05 5.78 11.79
C PHE A 17 7.65 4.32 12.03
N SER A 18 6.54 4.07 12.73
CA SER A 18 6.00 2.72 12.87
C SER A 18 5.22 2.36 11.61
N ASN A 19 5.51 1.20 11.01
CA ASN A 19 4.72 0.71 9.89
C ASN A 19 3.34 0.30 10.40
N ALA A 20 2.28 0.92 9.87
CA ALA A 20 0.91 0.66 10.32
C ALA A 20 0.34 -0.68 9.83
N PHE A 21 0.87 -1.26 8.74
CA PHE A 21 0.36 -2.52 8.20
C PHE A 21 0.27 -3.65 9.24
N PRO A 22 1.33 -3.99 9.99
CA PRO A 22 1.29 -5.08 10.97
C PRO A 22 0.39 -4.77 12.18
N VAL A 23 -0.06 -3.53 12.37
CA VAL A 23 -1.01 -3.18 13.45
C VAL A 23 -2.42 -3.68 13.10
N PHE A 24 -2.80 -3.64 11.83
CA PHE A 24 -4.17 -3.99 11.38
C PHE A 24 -4.25 -5.33 10.64
N PHE A 25 -3.15 -5.79 10.05
CA PHE A 25 -3.09 -7.02 9.27
C PHE A 25 -2.06 -8.01 9.84
N GLU A 26 -2.29 -9.29 9.60
CA GLU A 26 -1.30 -10.34 9.88
C GLU A 26 -0.08 -10.21 8.94
N PRO A 27 1.11 -10.69 9.36
CA PRO A 27 2.28 -10.70 8.49
C PRO A 27 2.03 -11.47 7.19
N VAL A 28 2.51 -10.92 6.07
CA VAL A 28 2.45 -11.55 4.75
C VAL A 28 3.80 -11.42 4.07
N GLU A 29 4.30 -12.54 3.55
CA GLU A 29 5.62 -12.63 2.89
C GLU A 29 5.50 -12.86 1.39
N ASP A 30 4.30 -13.24 0.91
CA ASP A 30 3.99 -13.49 -0.49
C ASP A 30 2.53 -13.13 -0.80
N ILE A 31 2.29 -12.46 -1.92
CA ILE A 31 0.97 -12.28 -2.50
C ILE A 31 1.00 -12.80 -3.93
N ALA A 32 0.38 -13.96 -4.16
CA ALA A 32 0.25 -14.58 -5.48
C ALA A 32 1.59 -14.73 -6.22
N GLY A 33 2.66 -15.11 -5.52
CA GLY A 33 4.01 -15.29 -6.07
C GLY A 33 4.87 -14.01 -6.08
N VAL A 34 4.36 -12.90 -5.56
CA VAL A 34 5.13 -11.66 -5.36
C VAL A 34 5.63 -11.60 -3.92
N PRO A 35 6.95 -11.63 -3.67
CA PRO A 35 7.50 -11.48 -2.32
C PRO A 35 7.13 -10.13 -1.69
N VAL A 36 6.85 -10.12 -0.39
CA VAL A 36 6.36 -8.94 0.34
C VAL A 36 7.22 -8.62 1.57
N ILE A 37 7.48 -7.32 1.76
CA ILE A 37 8.01 -6.74 3.01
C ILE A 37 6.94 -5.78 3.54
N CYS A 38 6.29 -6.13 4.64
CA CYS A 38 5.16 -5.37 5.20
C CYS A 38 5.32 -5.06 6.70
N ASP A 39 6.56 -5.02 7.20
CA ASP A 39 6.88 -4.80 8.62
C ASP A 39 7.93 -3.68 8.77
N ASP A 40 8.49 -3.52 9.97
CA ASP A 40 9.46 -2.47 10.29
C ASP A 40 10.86 -2.69 9.68
N ARG A 41 11.08 -3.73 8.86
CA ARG A 41 12.31 -3.84 8.04
C ARG A 41 12.48 -2.63 7.12
N VAL A 42 11.39 -1.92 6.77
CA VAL A 42 11.45 -0.65 6.02
C VAL A 42 12.29 0.43 6.70
N ASN A 43 12.51 0.34 8.01
CA ASN A 43 13.37 1.28 8.77
C ASN A 43 14.86 0.88 8.77
N GLN A 44 15.19 -0.32 8.30
CA GLN A 44 16.55 -0.89 8.36
C GLN A 44 17.14 -1.10 6.97
N LEU A 45 16.29 -1.39 5.98
CA LEU A 45 16.72 -1.64 4.61
C LEU A 45 16.97 -0.33 3.86
N SER A 46 18.08 -0.28 3.14
CA SER A 46 18.33 0.75 2.12
C SER A 46 17.97 0.18 0.75
N PHE A 47 16.75 0.47 0.27
CA PHE A 47 16.33 0.02 -1.05
C PHE A 47 17.19 0.69 -2.14
N PRO A 48 17.64 -0.06 -3.16
CA PRO A 48 18.64 0.44 -4.10
C PRO A 48 18.04 1.43 -5.12
N GLY A 49 18.75 2.52 -5.39
CA GLY A 49 18.50 3.39 -6.54
C GLY A 49 19.13 2.82 -7.84
N PRO A 50 18.92 3.45 -9.01
CA PRO A 50 18.10 4.65 -9.23
C PRO A 50 16.64 4.43 -8.89
N PHE A 51 15.94 5.52 -8.56
CA PHE A 51 14.52 5.51 -8.18
C PHE A 51 13.64 6.04 -9.30
N PHE A 52 12.40 5.55 -9.34
CA PHE A 52 11.32 6.14 -10.14
C PHE A 52 10.11 6.40 -9.22
N PRO A 53 9.39 7.53 -9.34
CA PRO A 53 9.67 8.68 -10.21
C PRO A 53 10.99 9.38 -9.95
N ARG A 54 11.48 10.16 -10.93
CA ARG A 54 12.84 10.75 -10.86
C ARG A 54 13.06 11.67 -9.68
N TRP A 55 11.98 12.27 -9.14
CA TRP A 55 12.01 13.10 -7.94
C TRP A 55 12.68 12.41 -6.75
N TRP A 56 12.51 11.09 -6.62
CA TRP A 56 13.09 10.28 -5.54
C TRP A 56 14.62 10.12 -5.60
N ASN A 57 15.28 10.59 -6.65
CA ASN A 57 16.74 10.65 -6.74
C ASN A 57 17.34 11.96 -6.22
N ARG A 58 16.49 12.93 -5.83
CA ARG A 58 16.95 14.21 -5.29
C ARG A 58 17.58 14.01 -3.90
N PRO A 59 18.55 14.84 -3.51
CA PRO A 59 19.03 14.89 -2.13
C PRO A 59 17.87 15.09 -1.15
N SER A 60 17.94 14.47 0.03
CA SER A 60 16.84 14.49 1.01
C SER A 60 16.38 15.91 1.42
N ILE A 61 17.29 16.89 1.43
CA ILE A 61 16.97 18.29 1.73
C ILE A 61 16.02 18.91 0.70
N ASP A 62 16.16 18.52 -0.58
CA ASP A 62 15.30 18.98 -1.67
C ASP A 62 13.96 18.26 -1.69
N CYS A 63 13.85 17.15 -0.95
CA CYS A 63 12.63 16.35 -0.82
C CYS A 63 11.70 16.81 0.31
N ILE A 64 12.11 17.79 1.13
CA ILE A 64 11.26 18.34 2.21
C ILE A 64 9.99 18.97 1.64
N ASN A 65 10.12 19.71 0.53
CA ASN A 65 8.99 20.33 -0.13
C ASN A 65 8.36 19.38 -1.15
N ARG A 66 7.24 18.76 -0.76
CA ARG A 66 6.46 17.88 -1.63
C ARG A 66 5.00 18.32 -1.66
N PRO A 67 4.67 19.34 -2.48
CA PRO A 67 3.31 19.85 -2.60
C PRO A 67 2.42 18.87 -3.40
N ASP A 68 1.11 19.05 -3.32
CA ASP A 68 0.12 18.26 -4.07
C ASP A 68 0.40 18.20 -5.57
N GLU A 69 0.88 19.29 -6.18
CA GLU A 69 1.24 19.32 -7.60
C GLU A 69 2.30 18.25 -7.94
N GLN A 70 3.27 18.06 -7.04
CA GLN A 70 4.30 17.04 -7.22
C GLN A 70 3.72 15.63 -7.06
N ILE A 71 2.81 15.42 -6.09
CA ILE A 71 2.13 14.13 -5.90
C ILE A 71 1.28 13.76 -7.12
N PHE A 72 0.55 14.73 -7.69
CA PHE A 72 -0.25 14.50 -8.90
C PHE A 72 0.61 14.22 -10.13
N ARG A 73 1.76 14.89 -10.26
CA ARG A 73 2.73 14.60 -11.31
C ARG A 73 3.24 13.16 -11.19
N GLU A 74 3.62 12.73 -9.99
CA GLU A 74 4.11 11.36 -9.75
C GLU A 74 3.05 10.30 -10.06
N ARG A 75 1.78 10.54 -9.73
CA ARG A 75 0.66 9.65 -10.13
C ARG A 75 0.63 9.47 -11.65
N ASP A 76 0.75 10.56 -12.39
CA ASP A 76 0.65 10.52 -13.85
C ASP A 76 1.88 9.83 -14.46
N GLU A 77 3.09 10.11 -13.94
CA GLU A 77 4.33 9.41 -14.32
C GLU A 77 4.27 7.89 -14.05
N LEU A 78 3.73 7.48 -12.89
CA LEU A 78 3.50 6.07 -12.55
C LEU A 78 2.47 5.43 -13.48
N THR A 79 1.42 6.17 -13.84
CA THR A 79 0.38 5.70 -14.77
C THR A 79 0.97 5.44 -16.15
N GLU A 80 1.78 6.37 -16.67
CA GLU A 80 2.49 6.20 -17.94
C GLU A 80 3.44 5.00 -17.89
N LEU A 81 4.17 4.83 -16.78
CA LEU A 81 5.06 3.67 -16.60
C LEU A 81 4.29 2.34 -16.62
N PHE A 82 3.15 2.24 -15.94
CA PHE A 82 2.36 1.01 -15.92
C PHE A 82 1.72 0.65 -17.27
N GLN A 83 1.59 1.63 -18.17
CA GLN A 83 1.09 1.44 -19.53
C GLN A 83 2.22 1.25 -20.55
N ALA A 84 3.47 1.50 -20.15
CA ALA A 84 4.63 1.33 -21.01
C ALA A 84 4.88 -0.16 -21.30
N ARG A 85 5.50 -0.42 -22.46
CA ARG A 85 5.86 -1.79 -22.86
C ARG A 85 7.11 -2.29 -22.14
N GLU A 86 8.07 -1.40 -21.92
CA GLU A 86 9.36 -1.72 -21.30
C GLU A 86 9.28 -1.46 -19.79
N ASP A 87 9.95 -2.30 -19.00
CA ASP A 87 10.14 -2.05 -17.57
C ASP A 87 11.05 -0.82 -17.36
N SER A 88 10.94 -0.20 -16.19
CA SER A 88 11.84 0.87 -15.77
C SER A 88 13.21 0.31 -15.41
N GLU A 89 14.28 0.94 -15.89
CA GLU A 89 15.65 0.65 -15.47
C GLU A 89 15.95 1.07 -14.02
N ALA A 90 15.02 1.77 -13.36
CA ALA A 90 15.15 2.07 -11.92
C ALA A 90 15.09 0.78 -11.11
N ASN A 91 15.92 0.65 -10.08
CA ASN A 91 15.94 -0.52 -9.21
C ASN A 91 14.76 -0.51 -8.22
N THR A 92 14.29 0.68 -7.83
CA THR A 92 13.16 0.86 -6.90
C THR A 92 12.12 1.82 -7.50
N ILE A 93 10.86 1.40 -7.46
CA ILE A 93 9.70 2.22 -7.84
C ILE A 93 9.00 2.65 -6.55
N VAL A 94 8.89 3.96 -6.32
CA VAL A 94 8.24 4.54 -5.14
C VAL A 94 6.86 5.03 -5.52
N CYS A 95 5.84 4.32 -5.02
CA CYS A 95 4.44 4.61 -5.28
C CYS A 95 3.84 5.39 -4.10
N ASP A 96 4.05 6.71 -4.08
CA ASP A 96 3.59 7.57 -2.98
C ASP A 96 2.61 8.64 -3.50
N ALA A 97 1.63 8.18 -4.26
CA ALA A 97 0.52 8.97 -4.77
C ALA A 97 -0.73 8.08 -4.85
N CYS A 98 -1.91 8.68 -4.99
CA CYS A 98 -3.14 7.89 -5.15
C CYS A 98 -3.13 7.12 -6.49
N LEU A 99 -3.16 5.79 -6.42
CA LEU A 99 -3.17 4.88 -7.56
C LEU A 99 -4.52 4.15 -7.75
N MET A 100 -5.60 4.68 -7.17
CA MET A 100 -6.96 4.19 -7.49
C MET A 100 -7.18 4.21 -9.01
N TRP A 101 -7.81 3.16 -9.54
CA TRP A 101 -8.07 2.97 -10.98
C TRP A 101 -6.83 2.74 -11.85
N ARG A 102 -5.69 2.32 -11.28
CA ARG A 102 -4.44 2.07 -12.03
C ARG A 102 -4.06 0.59 -12.11
N CYS A 103 -4.97 -0.30 -11.76
CA CYS A 103 -4.84 -1.74 -11.93
C CYS A 103 -6.16 -2.33 -12.45
N GLY A 104 -6.11 -3.58 -12.90
CA GLY A 104 -7.32 -4.33 -13.21
C GLY A 104 -7.99 -4.83 -11.94
N GLU A 105 -9.30 -5.07 -12.01
CA GLU A 105 -10.14 -5.54 -10.90
C GLU A 105 -9.58 -6.79 -10.21
N GLU A 106 -8.98 -7.72 -10.95
CA GLU A 106 -8.41 -8.94 -10.37
C GLU A 106 -7.23 -8.64 -9.44
N ALA A 107 -6.45 -7.58 -9.69
CA ALA A 107 -5.40 -7.17 -8.78
C ALA A 107 -5.97 -6.74 -7.42
N GLU A 108 -7.08 -5.99 -7.43
CA GLU A 108 -7.78 -5.60 -6.19
C GLU A 108 -8.31 -6.83 -5.45
N ARG A 109 -8.96 -7.76 -6.18
CA ARG A 109 -9.47 -9.02 -5.60
C ARG A 109 -8.37 -9.88 -5.01
N LEU A 110 -7.20 -9.94 -5.65
CA LEU A 110 -6.05 -10.68 -5.14
C LEU A 110 -5.55 -10.08 -3.82
N ILE A 111 -5.47 -8.76 -3.68
CA ILE A 111 -5.10 -8.13 -2.41
C ILE A 111 -6.08 -8.53 -1.30
N PHE A 112 -7.39 -8.31 -1.49
CA PHE A 112 -8.39 -8.63 -0.46
C PHE A 112 -8.42 -10.11 -0.04
N ARG A 113 -8.11 -11.04 -0.95
CA ARG A 113 -8.09 -12.48 -0.64
C ARG A 113 -6.81 -12.94 0.07
N ASN A 114 -5.70 -12.24 -0.11
CA ASN A 114 -4.37 -12.70 0.32
C ASN A 114 -3.79 -11.93 1.50
N ILE A 115 -4.42 -10.83 1.94
CA ILE A 115 -4.11 -10.20 3.23
C ILE A 115 -5.19 -10.55 4.25
N LYS A 116 -4.79 -10.74 5.51
CA LYS A 116 -5.72 -11.08 6.60
C LYS A 116 -5.73 -9.99 7.64
N LEU A 117 -6.91 -9.61 8.09
CA LEU A 117 -7.06 -8.76 9.27
C LEU A 117 -6.51 -9.47 10.50
N ARG A 118 -6.04 -8.70 11.47
CA ARG A 118 -5.67 -9.21 12.79
C ARG A 118 -6.87 -9.92 13.46
N SER A 119 -6.57 -10.97 14.21
CA SER A 119 -7.56 -11.85 14.84
C SER A 119 -8.60 -11.12 15.70
N GLU A 120 -8.19 -10.07 16.41
CA GLU A 120 -9.04 -9.24 17.25
C GLU A 120 -10.02 -8.37 16.45
N ILE A 121 -9.66 -7.98 15.22
CA ILE A 121 -10.55 -7.28 14.30
C ILE A 121 -11.53 -8.29 13.71
N GLN A 122 -11.03 -9.44 13.24
CA GLN A 122 -11.86 -10.49 12.65
C GLN A 122 -12.90 -11.01 13.65
N ALA A 123 -12.51 -11.29 14.89
CA ALA A 123 -13.44 -11.76 15.93
C ALA A 123 -14.59 -10.77 16.19
N ARG A 124 -14.32 -9.45 16.11
CA ARG A 124 -15.36 -8.43 16.24
C ARG A 124 -16.28 -8.38 15.03
N ILE A 125 -15.73 -8.54 13.82
CA ILE A 125 -16.52 -8.65 12.59
C ILE A 125 -17.42 -9.89 12.66
N ASP A 126 -16.88 -11.04 13.06
CA ASP A 126 -17.63 -12.30 13.14
C ASP A 126 -18.77 -12.21 14.16
N ALA A 127 -18.55 -11.57 15.31
CA ALA A 127 -19.58 -11.34 16.32
C ALA A 127 -20.72 -10.44 15.78
N LEU A 128 -20.37 -9.34 15.12
CA LEU A 128 -21.36 -8.43 14.51
C LEU A 128 -22.11 -9.10 13.36
N TYR A 129 -21.42 -9.94 12.58
CA TYR A 129 -22.03 -10.71 11.51
C TYR A 129 -23.08 -11.67 12.08
N GLU A 130 -22.75 -12.43 13.12
CA GLU A 130 -23.70 -13.36 13.74
C GLU A 130 -24.87 -12.61 14.38
N GLU A 131 -24.62 -11.48 15.06
CA GLU A 131 -25.65 -10.72 15.77
C GLU A 131 -26.64 -10.02 14.83
N HIS A 132 -26.17 -9.51 13.69
CA HIS A 132 -26.96 -8.59 12.86
C HIS A 132 -27.13 -9.00 11.40
N PHE A 133 -26.25 -9.83 10.86
CA PHE A 133 -26.27 -10.18 9.43
C PHE A 133 -26.86 -11.57 9.19
N SER A 134 -26.51 -12.54 10.04
CA SER A 134 -26.94 -13.94 9.90
C SER A 134 -28.47 -14.05 9.85
N GLY A 135 -28.99 -14.75 8.84
CA GLY A 135 -30.44 -14.92 8.62
C GLY A 135 -31.19 -13.70 8.07
N HIS A 136 -30.50 -12.58 7.80
CA HIS A 136 -31.12 -11.34 7.33
C HIS A 136 -30.58 -10.91 5.96
N SER A 137 -31.34 -10.06 5.26
CA SER A 137 -30.86 -9.33 4.08
C SER A 137 -30.52 -7.90 4.49
N ILE A 138 -29.26 -7.53 4.35
CA ILE A 138 -28.75 -6.25 4.87
C ILE A 138 -28.61 -5.25 3.72
N ILE A 139 -29.13 -4.05 3.94
CA ILE A 139 -28.88 -2.90 3.08
C ILE A 139 -27.76 -2.08 3.74
N GLY A 140 -26.54 -2.22 3.22
CA GLY A 140 -25.40 -1.41 3.65
C GLY A 140 -25.53 0.02 3.12
N VAL A 141 -25.36 1.01 4.00
CA VAL A 141 -25.41 2.44 3.66
C VAL A 141 -24.17 3.11 4.24
N HIS A 142 -23.31 3.66 3.38
CA HIS A 142 -22.18 4.52 3.76
C HIS A 142 -22.55 5.97 3.36
N VAL A 143 -22.75 6.84 4.36
CA VAL A 143 -23.15 8.26 4.19
C VAL A 143 -22.00 9.17 4.61
#